data_AF-A0A815T1S0-F1
#
_entry.id   AF-A0A815T1S0-F1
#
_cell.length_a   1.000
_cell.length_b   1.000
_cell.length_c   1.000
_cell.angle_alpha   90.00
_cell.angle_beta   90.00
_cell.angle_gamma   90.00
#
_symmetry.space_group_name_H-M   'P 1'
#
loop_
_entity.id
_entity.type
_entity.pdbx_description
1 polymer ?
#
loop_
_entity_poly.entity_id
_entity_poly.type
_entity_poly.pdbx_seq_one_letter_code
_entity_poly.pdbx_strand_id
1 'polypeptide(L)' 'FVDTGIRSGTDVLKALALGARAVLIGRPILYGLACGGQDGVRRVLGILKRELVY' A
#
# COMPACT_ATOMS: atom_id res chain seq x y z
N PHE A 1 3.02 11.77 -7.73
CA PHE A 1 2.34 10.50 -7.35
C PHE A 1 3.11 9.36 -8.00
N VAL A 2 3.11 8.16 -7.41
CA VAL A 2 3.80 6.97 -7.96
C VAL A 2 2.93 5.73 -7.77
N ASP A 3 2.85 4.86 -8.78
CA ASP A 3 1.96 3.68 -8.78
C ASP A 3 2.62 2.45 -9.40
N THR A 4 3.79 2.03 -8.91
CA THR A 4 4.38 0.76 -9.33
C THR A 4 5.18 0.14 -8.21
N GLY A 5 5.05 -1.18 -8.04
CA GLY A 5 5.92 -1.96 -7.16
C GLY A 5 5.71 -1.81 -5.65
N ILE A 6 4.81 -0.94 -5.16
CA ILE A 6 4.61 -0.73 -3.72
C ILE A 6 4.05 -2.00 -3.05
N ARG A 7 4.82 -2.62 -2.16
CA ARG A 7 4.41 -3.86 -1.44
C ARG A 7 4.63 -3.80 0.07
N SER A 8 5.42 -2.85 0.55
CA SER A 8 5.72 -2.65 1.97
C SER A 8 5.66 -1.17 2.36
N GLY A 9 5.59 -0.88 3.66
CA GLY A 9 5.73 0.47 4.21
C GLY A 9 7.03 1.16 3.81
N THR A 10 8.14 0.40 3.72
CA THR A 10 9.44 0.93 3.27
C THR A 10 9.43 1.39 1.81
N ASP A 11 8.67 0.73 0.93
CA ASP A 11 8.50 1.19 -0.45
C ASP A 11 7.74 2.51 -0.51
N VAL A 12 6.70 2.65 0.34
CA VAL A 12 5.96 3.91 0.51
C VAL A 12 6.91 5.00 1.00
N LEU A 13 7.69 4.74 2.05
CA LEU A 13 8.65 5.68 2.62
C LEU A 13 9.67 6.15 1.58
N LYS A 14 10.27 5.23 0.83
CA LYS A 14 11.23 5.56 -0.24
C LYS A 14 10.59 6.42 -1.32
N ALA A 15 9.39 6.08 -1.77
CA ALA A 15 8.69 6.86 -2.79
C ALA A 15 8.43 8.30 -2.31
N LEU A 16 7.97 8.47 -1.06
CA LEU A 16 7.77 9.78 -0.46
C LEU A 16 9.09 10.55 -0.30
N ALA A 17 10.15 9.89 0.16
CA ALA A 17 11.49 10.49 0.30
C ALA A 17 12.08 10.95 -1.05
N LEU A 18 11.73 10.27 -2.15
CA LEU A 18 12.09 10.65 -3.51
C LEU A 18 11.17 11.75 -4.10
N GLY A 19 10.27 12.33 -3.31
CA GLY A 19 9.43 13.46 -3.70
C GLY A 19 8.03 13.09 -4.17
N ALA A 20 7.59 11.84 -4.05
CA ALA A 20 6.19 11.51 -4.31
C ALA A 20 5.29 12.16 -3.26
N ARG A 21 4.22 12.83 -3.70
CA ARG A 21 3.18 13.35 -2.79
C ARG A 21 2.32 12.25 -2.15
N ALA A 22 2.12 11.15 -2.88
CA ALA A 22 1.44 9.94 -2.41
C ALA A 22 1.74 8.79 -3.39
N VAL A 23 1.41 7.58 -2.95
CA VAL A 23 1.52 6.35 -3.74
C VAL A 23 0.16 5.71 -3.98
N LEU A 24 0.00 5.00 -5.09
CA LEU A 24 -1.21 4.23 -5.40
C LEU A 24 -0.90 2.73 -5.34
N ILE A 25 -1.88 1.96 -4.87
CA ILE A 25 -1.77 0.50 -4.71
C ILE A 25 -2.71 -0.19 -5.70
N GLY A 26 -2.15 -0.97 -6.63
CA GLY A 26 -2.91 -1.75 -7.60
C GLY A 26 -3.19 -3.18 -7.14
N ARG A 27 -2.39 -4.14 -7.63
CA ARG A 27 -2.55 -5.59 -7.38
C ARG A 27 -2.84 -5.98 -5.92
N PRO A 28 -2.18 -5.42 -4.89
CA PRO A 28 -2.50 -5.79 -3.51
C PRO A 28 -3.95 -5.51 -3.10
N ILE A 29 -4.59 -4.46 -3.66
CA ILE A 29 -6.02 -4.20 -3.43
C ILE A 29 -6.87 -5.33 -4.00
N LEU A 30 -6.57 -5.79 -5.22
CA LEU A 30 -7.29 -6.90 -5.85
C LEU A 30 -7.09 -8.21 -5.09
N TYR A 31 -5.90 -8.45 -4.54
CA TYR A 31 -5.63 -9.63 -3.71
C TYR A 31 -6.42 -9.59 -2.40
N GLY A 32 -6.42 -8.45 -1.71
CA GLY A 32 -7.25 -8.25 -0.52
C GLY A 32 -8.73 -8.46 -0.83
N LEU A 33 -9.20 -7.92 -1.95
CA LEU A 33 -10.57 -8.10 -2.42
C LEU A 33 -10.91 -9.58 -2.66
N ALA A 34 -10.04 -10.32 -3.35
CA ALA A 34 -10.26 -11.74 -3.64
C ALA A 34 -10.24 -12.61 -2.37
N CYS A 35 -9.37 -12.29 -1.40
CA CYS A 35 -9.22 -13.09 -0.18
C CYS A 35 -10.28 -12.82 0.89
N GLY A 36 -10.88 -11.63 0.92
CA GLY A 36 -11.77 -11.25 2.02
C GLY A 36 -12.71 -10.09 1.73
N GLY A 37 -13.00 -9.84 0.44
CA GLY A 37 -13.86 -8.75 0.03
C GLY A 37 -13.38 -7.39 0.55
N GLN A 38 -14.33 -6.57 1.00
CA GLN A 38 -14.05 -5.25 1.54
C GLN A 38 -13.10 -5.29 2.75
N ASP A 39 -13.24 -6.28 3.63
CA ASP A 39 -12.41 -6.39 4.83
C ASP A 39 -10.98 -6.82 4.51
N GLY A 40 -10.80 -7.63 3.46
CA GLY A 40 -9.49 -7.94 2.93
C GLY A 40 -8.79 -6.69 2.36
N VAL A 41 -9.51 -5.84 1.63
CA VAL A 41 -8.98 -4.53 1.17
C VAL A 41 -8.58 -3.65 2.35
N ARG A 42 -9.45 -3.52 3.37
CA ARG A 42 -9.15 -2.76 4.60
C ARG A 42 -7.90 -3.30 5.30
N ARG A 43 -7.74 -4.63 5.36
CA ARG A 43 -6.59 -5.28 5.97
C ARG A 43 -5.30 -4.95 5.23
N VAL A 44 -5.28 -5.01 3.89
CA VAL A 44 -4.12 -4.63 3.08
C VAL A 44 -3.69 -3.19 3.35
N LEU A 45 -4.64 -2.24 3.30
CA LEU A 45 -4.36 -0.84 3.60
C LEU A 45 -3.86 -0.65 5.05
N GLY A 46 -4.44 -1.39 5.99
CA GLY A 46 -4.02 -1.37 7.40
C GLY A 46 -2.61 -1.91 7.63
N ILE A 47 -2.19 -2.94 6.89
CA ILE A 47 -0.81 -3.47 6.94
C ILE A 47 0.17 -2.41 6.46
N LEU A 48 -0.04 -1.85 5.25
CA LEU A 48 0.84 -0.82 4.69
C LEU A 48 0.93 0.42 5.58
N LYS A 49 -0.20 0.83 6.19
CA LYS A 49 -0.22 1.96 7.12
C LYS A 49 0.57 1.67 8.39
N ARG A 50 0.47 0.46 8.95
CA ARG A 50 1.25 0.08 10.14
C ARG A 50 2.75 0.06 9.82
N GLU A 51 3.16 -0.56 8.73
CA GLU A 51 4.56 -0.65 8.31
C GLU A 51 5.20 0.71 7.95
N LEU A 52 4.40 1.75 7.69
CA LEU A 52 4.91 3.10 7.42
C LEU A 52 5.17 3.90 8.70
N VAL A 53 4.40 3.64 9.77
CA VAL A 53 4.41 4.43 11.01
C VAL A 53 5.32 3.83 12.08
N TYR A 54 5.61 2.52 11.99
CA TYR A 54 6.55 1.79 12.83
C TYR A 54 7.83 1.47 12.06
#